data_AF-A0A1A8Q7Z5-F1
#
_entry.id   AF-A0A1A8Q7Z5-F1
#
_cell.length_a   1.000
_cell.length_b   1.000
_cell.length_c   1.000
_cell.angle_alpha   90.00
_cell.angle_beta   90.00
_cell.angle_gamma   90.00
#
_symmetry.space_group_name_H-M   'P 1'
#
loop_
_entity.id
_entity.type
_entity.pdbx_description
1 polymer ?
#
loop_
_entity_poly.entity_id
_entity_poly.type
_entity_poly.pdbx_seq_one_letter_code
_entity_poly.pdbx_strand_id
1 'polypeptide(L)'
;LCEMDRRFSKNSCTIMKGVHALHPKCSQFLQDNLVLDLGKMYGCDCEDLSHELHQARNILKRKSHSKDTQLSGILDLTLFLQPHQEVFHAGSEIKFF
;
A
#
# COMPACT_ATOMS: atom_id res chain seq x y z
N LEU A 1 -9.84 23.53 -1.31
CA LEU A 1 -10.01 22.40 -2.25
C LEU A 1 -9.00 22.57 -3.36
N CYS A 2 -8.08 21.62 -3.55
CA CYS A 2 -7.08 21.70 -4.64
C CYS A 2 -7.74 21.32 -5.99
N GLU A 3 -7.06 21.55 -7.13
CA GLU A 3 -7.62 21.27 -8.47
C GLU A 3 -8.17 19.84 -8.61
N MET A 4 -7.55 18.89 -7.90
CA MET A 4 -7.99 17.49 -7.86
C MET A 4 -9.40 17.34 -7.29
N ASP A 5 -9.66 17.96 -6.13
CA ASP A 5 -10.97 17.87 -5.47
C ASP A 5 -12.06 18.65 -6.24
N ARG A 6 -11.68 19.53 -7.17
CA ARG A 6 -12.62 20.28 -8.03
C ARG A 6 -13.03 19.50 -9.28
N ARG A 7 -12.12 18.67 -9.82
CA ARG A 7 -12.31 17.97 -11.10
C ARG A 7 -12.78 16.53 -10.97
N PHE A 8 -12.50 15.89 -9.84
CA PHE A 8 -12.74 14.47 -9.67
C PHE A 8 -13.71 14.21 -8.52
N SER A 9 -14.46 13.10 -8.64
CA SER A 9 -15.32 12.64 -7.56
C SER A 9 -14.49 12.27 -6.33
N LYS A 10 -15.13 12.26 -5.16
CA LYS A 10 -14.49 11.79 -3.92
C LYS A 10 -13.87 10.40 -4.09
N ASN A 11 -14.60 9.47 -4.72
CA ASN A 11 -14.13 8.10 -4.95
C ASN A 11 -12.89 8.07 -5.85
N SER A 12 -12.90 8.83 -6.95
CA SER A 12 -11.75 8.95 -7.86
C SER A 12 -10.51 9.51 -7.14
N CYS A 13 -10.71 10.54 -6.31
CA CYS A 13 -9.65 11.09 -5.47
C CYS A 13 -9.13 10.08 -4.46
N THR A 14 -10.00 9.31 -3.80
CA THR A 14 -9.62 8.26 -2.85
C THR A 14 -8.78 7.18 -3.53
N ILE A 15 -9.21 6.67 -4.68
CA ILE A 15 -8.46 5.65 -5.43
C ILE A 15 -7.07 6.16 -5.78
N MET A 16 -6.98 7.36 -6.36
CA MET A 16 -5.69 7.90 -6.78
C MET A 16 -4.76 8.17 -5.60
N LYS A 17 -5.27 8.72 -4.48
CA LYS A 17 -4.47 8.93 -3.27
C LYS A 17 -3.98 7.60 -2.67
N GLY A 18 -4.84 6.58 -2.66
CA GLY A 18 -4.49 5.23 -2.21
C GLY A 18 -3.41 4.58 -3.07
N VAL A 19 -3.59 4.57 -4.40
CA VAL A 19 -2.58 4.03 -5.33
C VAL A 19 -1.27 4.79 -5.22
N HIS A 20 -1.32 6.12 -5.09
CA HIS A 20 -0.12 6.93 -4.90
C HIS A 20 0.58 6.62 -3.57
N ALA A 21 -0.17 6.30 -2.51
CA ALA A 21 0.38 5.86 -1.23
C ALA A 21 1.10 4.49 -1.31
N LEU A 22 0.85 3.68 -2.34
CA LEU A 22 1.60 2.45 -2.59
C LEU A 22 2.92 2.69 -3.34
N HIS A 23 3.20 3.92 -3.76
CA HIS A 23 4.42 4.25 -4.49
C HIS A 23 5.58 4.56 -3.51
N PRO A 24 6.73 3.84 -3.55
CA PRO A 24 7.83 3.98 -2.58
C PRO A 24 8.43 5.38 -2.44
N LYS A 25 8.36 6.19 -3.51
CA LYS A 25 8.82 7.59 -3.51
C LYS A 25 7.77 8.61 -3.07
N CYS A 26 6.56 8.18 -2.74
CA CYS A 26 5.51 9.05 -2.24
C CYS A 26 5.84 9.52 -0.82
N SER A 27 5.58 10.79 -0.50
CA SER A 27 5.73 11.30 0.87
C SER A 27 4.76 10.65 1.86
N GLN A 28 3.65 10.10 1.36
CA GLN A 28 2.63 9.40 2.12
C GLN A 28 2.72 7.88 1.93
N PHE A 29 3.90 7.37 1.57
CA PHE A 29 4.12 5.95 1.29
C PHE A 29 3.67 5.07 2.46
N LEU A 30 2.81 4.11 2.15
CA LEU A 30 2.14 3.22 3.09
C LEU A 30 1.56 3.98 4.29
N GLN A 31 0.80 5.07 4.10
CA GLN A 31 0.00 5.65 5.20
C GLN A 31 -1.32 4.88 5.38
N ASP A 32 -1.66 4.51 6.63
CA ASP A 32 -2.82 3.66 6.94
C ASP A 32 -4.12 4.24 6.36
N ASN A 33 -4.41 5.51 6.61
CA ASN A 33 -5.65 6.13 6.17
C ASN A 33 -5.85 6.03 4.65
N LEU A 34 -4.79 6.20 3.86
CA LEU A 34 -4.88 6.18 2.39
C LEU A 34 -5.06 4.76 1.84
N VAL A 35 -4.30 3.81 2.38
CA VAL A 35 -4.34 2.41 1.91
C VAL A 35 -5.61 1.72 2.39
N LEU A 36 -6.06 1.99 3.62
CA LEU A 36 -7.31 1.44 4.15
C LEU A 36 -8.53 2.03 3.44
N ASP A 37 -8.54 3.33 3.14
CA ASP A 37 -9.64 3.93 2.35
C ASP A 37 -9.71 3.34 0.94
N LEU A 38 -8.56 3.01 0.33
CA LEU A 38 -8.52 2.25 -0.92
C LEU A 38 -9.06 0.84 -0.73
N GLY A 39 -8.60 0.09 0.28
CA GLY A 39 -9.08 -1.26 0.57
C GLY A 39 -10.59 -1.33 0.77
N LYS A 40 -11.17 -0.39 1.53
CA LYS A 40 -12.62 -0.26 1.73
C LYS A 40 -13.38 -0.14 0.41
N MET A 41 -12.85 0.65 -0.54
CA MET A 41 -13.47 0.84 -1.86
C MET A 41 -13.55 -0.45 -2.67
N TYR A 42 -12.66 -1.41 -2.41
CA TYR A 42 -12.60 -2.72 -3.07
C TYR A 42 -13.09 -3.87 -2.18
N GLY A 43 -13.73 -3.57 -1.05
CA GLY A 43 -14.33 -4.58 -0.18
C GLY A 43 -13.33 -5.40 0.64
N CYS A 44 -12.13 -4.88 0.88
CA CYS A 44 -11.13 -5.55 1.69
C CYS A 44 -11.48 -5.46 3.18
N ASP A 45 -11.15 -6.52 3.93
CA ASP A 45 -11.18 -6.48 5.39
C ASP A 45 -10.12 -5.47 5.89
N CYS A 46 -10.57 -4.47 6.64
CA CYS A 46 -9.70 -3.38 7.08
C CYS A 46 -8.79 -3.78 8.26
N GLU A 47 -9.21 -4.75 9.06
CA GLU A 47 -8.39 -5.26 10.17
C GLU A 47 -7.24 -6.06 9.57
N ASP A 48 -7.54 -7.01 8.68
CA ASP A 48 -6.52 -7.79 7.98
C ASP A 48 -5.58 -6.90 7.16
N LEU A 49 -6.12 -5.96 6.38
CA LEU A 49 -5.29 -5.02 5.62
C LEU A 49 -4.41 -4.14 6.51
N SER A 50 -4.87 -3.75 7.70
CA SER A 50 -4.06 -2.99 8.65
C SER A 50 -2.90 -3.84 9.18
N HIS A 51 -3.16 -5.12 9.49
CA HIS A 51 -2.13 -6.06 9.89
C HIS A 51 -1.11 -6.31 8.78
N GLU A 52 -1.57 -6.58 7.55
CA GLU A 52 -0.70 -6.75 6.37
C GLU A 52 0.18 -5.52 6.14
N LEU A 53 -0.40 -4.33 6.21
CA LEU A 53 0.32 -3.08 6.02
C LEU A 53 1.39 -2.86 7.10
N HIS A 54 1.10 -3.22 8.36
CA HIS A 54 2.09 -3.22 9.42
C HIS A 54 3.24 -4.19 9.16
N GLN A 55 2.94 -5.41 8.69
CA GLN A 55 3.94 -6.42 8.34
C GLN A 55 4.84 -5.96 7.18
N ALA A 56 4.24 -5.40 6.12
CA ALA A 56 4.97 -4.83 4.98
C ALA A 56 5.98 -3.76 5.44
N ARG A 57 5.55 -2.81 6.28
CA ARG A 57 6.44 -1.78 6.84
C ARG A 57 7.59 -2.38 7.66
N ASN A 58 7.34 -3.45 8.42
CA ASN A 58 8.37 -4.10 9.22
C ASN A 58 9.42 -4.79 8.34
N ILE A 59 9.01 -5.46 7.27
CA ILE A 59 9.94 -6.06 6.29
C ILE A 59 10.78 -4.97 5.63
N LEU A 60 10.14 -3.88 5.16
CA LEU A 60 10.81 -2.75 4.53
C LEU A 60 11.85 -2.09 5.46
N LYS A 61 11.52 -1.89 6.75
CA LYS A 61 12.45 -1.35 7.76
C LYS A 61 13.64 -2.26 8.02
N ARG A 62 13.45 -3.58 8.03
CA ARG A 62 14.56 -4.54 8.17
C ARG A 62 15.52 -4.44 6.99
N LYS A 63 15.00 -4.19 5.78
CA LYS A 63 15.81 -4.13 4.56
C LYS A 63 16.43 -2.76 4.25
N SER A 64 15.95 -1.66 4.84
CA SER A 64 16.59 -0.33 4.72
C SER A 64 18.02 -0.30 5.28
N HIS A 65 18.42 -1.33 6.02
CA HIS A 65 19.78 -1.54 6.51
C HIS A 65 20.70 -2.22 5.47
N SER A 66 20.15 -2.70 4.35
CA SER A 66 20.90 -3.25 3.21
C SER A 66 20.92 -2.23 2.06
N LYS A 67 22.09 -1.99 1.46
CA LYS A 67 22.28 -0.96 0.43
C LYS A 67 21.67 -1.30 -0.94
N ASP A 68 21.15 -2.52 -1.12
CA ASP A 68 20.92 -3.11 -2.45
C ASP A 68 19.46 -3.11 -2.93
N THR A 69 18.51 -2.52 -2.19
CA THR A 69 17.11 -2.46 -2.66
C THR A 69 16.64 -1.03 -2.87
N GLN A 70 16.70 -0.58 -4.13
CA GLN A 70 16.04 0.64 -4.55
C GLN A 70 14.63 0.32 -5.05
N LEU A 71 13.62 0.63 -4.25
CA LEU A 71 12.22 0.53 -4.67
C LEU A 71 11.86 1.79 -5.45
N SER A 72 11.55 1.66 -6.74
CA SER A 72 11.31 2.79 -7.64
C SER A 72 9.85 2.96 -8.02
N GLY A 73 9.03 1.91 -7.92
CA GLY A 73 7.59 1.94 -8.16
C GLY A 73 6.82 0.81 -7.46
N ILE A 74 5.51 0.73 -7.74
CA ILE A 74 4.61 -0.27 -7.15
C ILE A 74 5.03 -1.70 -7.54
N LEU A 75 5.46 -1.92 -8.79
CA LEU A 75 5.92 -3.24 -9.22
C LEU A 75 7.11 -3.74 -8.40
N ASP A 76 8.09 -2.86 -8.13
CA ASP A 76 9.25 -3.21 -7.29
C ASP A 76 8.82 -3.55 -5.87
N LEU A 77 7.82 -2.84 -5.33
CA LEU A 77 7.25 -3.13 -4.02
C LEU A 77 6.59 -4.51 -3.99
N THR A 78 5.78 -4.86 -4.99
CA THR A 78 5.14 -6.17 -5.09
C THR A 78 6.19 -7.28 -5.22
N LEU A 79 7.15 -7.15 -6.13
CA LEU A 79 8.25 -8.12 -6.30
C LEU A 79 9.09 -8.27 -5.03
N PHE A 80 9.24 -7.20 -4.26
CA PHE A 80 9.95 -7.22 -2.99
C PHE A 80 9.20 -7.98 -1.89
N LEU A 81 7.87 -7.85 -1.83
CA LEU A 81 7.05 -8.46 -0.78
C LEU A 81 6.67 -9.91 -1.12
N GLN A 82 6.68 -10.29 -2.40
CA GLN A 82 6.36 -11.64 -2.88
C GLN A 82 7.12 -12.78 -2.15
N PRO A 83 8.44 -12.68 -1.86
CA PRO A 83 9.17 -13.71 -1.12
C PRO A 83 8.79 -13.81 0.37
N HIS A 84 8.00 -12.87 0.88
CA HIS A 84 7.52 -12.79 2.26
C HIS A 84 6.01 -13.01 2.37
N GLN A 85 5.36 -13.50 1.30
CA GLN A 85 3.91 -13.66 1.23
C GLN A 85 3.30 -14.46 2.41
N GLU A 86 4.09 -15.35 3.02
CA GLU A 86 3.67 -16.19 4.15
C GLU A 86 3.37 -15.42 5.44
N VAL A 87 3.85 -14.18 5.58
CA VAL A 87 3.54 -13.34 6.75
C VAL A 87 2.29 -12.49 6.59
N PHE A 88 1.70 -12.49 5.39
CA PHE A 88 0.41 -11.89 5.05
C PHE A 88 -0.59 -13.04 5.02
N HIS A 89 -1.60 -13.02 5.89
CA HIS A 89 -2.42 -14.21 6.20
C HIS A 89 -3.09 -14.87 4.96
N ALA A 90 -3.33 -16.18 5.05
CA ALA A 90 -3.84 -17.02 3.97
C ALA A 90 -5.37 -16.94 3.72
N GLY A 91 -6.07 -15.96 4.29
CA GLY A 91 -7.55 -15.88 4.28
C GLY A 91 -8.17 -14.91 3.27
N SER A 92 -7.40 -13.98 2.71
CA SER A 92 -7.92 -12.93 1.83
C SER A 92 -7.82 -13.36 0.36
N GLU A 93 -8.96 -13.49 -0.33
CA GLU A 93 -9.00 -13.67 -1.80
C GLU A 93 -8.36 -12.48 -2.55
N ILE A 94 -8.18 -11.34 -1.86
CA ILE A 94 -7.46 -10.17 -2.34
C ILE A 94 -6.10 -10.10 -1.62
N LYS A 95 -5.07 -10.63 -2.26
CA LYS A 95 -3.69 -10.36 -1.86
C LYS A 95 -3.26 -9.03 -2.49
N PHE A 96 -3.00 -8.00 -1.69
CA PHE A 96 -2.42 -6.77 -2.21
C PHE A 96 -0.95 -6.95 -2.67
N PHE A 97 -0.30 -8.04 -2.24
CA PHE A 97 1.10 -8.33 -2.48
C PHE A 97 1.33 -9.81 -2.81
#